data_AF-A0A2U0TL09-F1
#
_entry.id   AF-A0A2U0TL09-F1
#
_cell.length_a   1.000
_cell.length_b   1.000
_cell.length_c   1.000
_cell.angle_alpha   90.00
_cell.angle_beta   90.00
_cell.angle_gamma   90.00
#
_symmetry.space_group_name_H-M   'P 1'
#
loop_
_entity.id
_entity.type
_entity.pdbx_description
1 polymer ?
#
loop_
_entity_poly.entity_id
_entity_poly.type
_entity_poly.pdbx_seq_one_letter_code
_entity_poly.pdbx_strand_id
1 'polypeptide(L)'
;MKRLMFSLLVLLMASFVGVNAQVINNEVQFKGSATNVYMGGKHVRDMNDLTFTVAPTEDGRCCLSGHAAFLAAGITYHDMDFTLKRVVFDVLQPNGAISNASGYAHIYIQLFKKFTVLSKDFNVTSLTGNVTDNNLTFHIEAIIPDYKGGYVISFDFTGNKI
;
A
#
# COMPACT_ATOMS: atom_id res chain seq x y z
N MET A 1 -24.15 22.65 -46.92
CA MET A 1 -23.95 22.29 -45.49
C MET A 1 -23.75 20.78 -45.26
N LYS A 2 -22.96 20.07 -46.08
CA LYS A 2 -22.67 18.63 -45.91
C LYS A 2 -21.18 18.29 -45.75
N ARG A 3 -20.30 19.29 -45.83
CA ARG A 3 -18.83 19.12 -45.72
C ARG A 3 -18.27 19.38 -44.32
N LEU A 4 -19.09 19.89 -43.40
CA LEU A 4 -18.69 20.19 -42.02
C LEU A 4 -18.94 19.04 -41.03
N MET A 5 -19.70 18.00 -41.41
CA MET A 5 -19.94 16.84 -40.52
C MET A 5 -18.88 15.75 -40.64
N PHE A 6 -18.09 15.72 -41.72
CA PHE A 6 -17.07 14.68 -41.91
C PHE A 6 -15.77 14.96 -41.13
N SER A 7 -15.49 16.22 -40.77
CA SER A 7 -14.33 16.58 -39.95
C SER A 7 -14.54 16.33 -38.45
N LEU A 8 -15.79 16.27 -37.98
CA LEU A 8 -16.09 16.02 -36.56
C LEU A 8 -16.00 14.53 -36.19
N LEU A 9 -16.30 13.63 -37.14
CA LEU A 9 -16.24 12.18 -36.90
C LEU A 9 -14.80 11.63 -36.88
N VAL A 10 -13.87 12.27 -37.61
CA VAL A 10 -12.45 11.85 -37.66
C VAL A 10 -11.67 12.30 -36.43
N LEU A 11 -12.09 13.39 -35.75
CA LEU A 11 -11.49 13.78 -34.47
C LEU A 11 -11.96 12.94 -33.28
N LEU A 12 -13.15 12.31 -33.35
CA LEU A 12 -13.67 11.47 -32.27
C LEU A 12 -13.04 10.07 -32.20
N MET A 13 -12.30 9.64 -33.22
CA MET A 13 -11.55 8.37 -33.21
C MET A 13 -10.08 8.51 -32.78
N ALA A 14 -9.57 9.72 -32.56
CA ALA A 14 -8.17 9.96 -32.21
C ALA A 14 -7.91 10.05 -30.69
N SER A 15 -8.94 9.98 -29.85
CA SER A 15 -8.77 9.98 -28.39
C SER A 15 -8.84 8.56 -27.80
N PHE A 16 -8.26 7.58 -28.47
CA PHE A 16 -7.66 6.48 -27.74
C PHE A 16 -6.32 7.01 -27.21
N VAL A 17 -6.39 7.83 -26.15
CA VAL A 17 -5.23 7.98 -25.27
C VAL A 17 -5.00 6.57 -24.78
N GLY A 18 -3.99 5.89 -25.34
CA GLY A 18 -3.58 4.59 -24.88
C GLY A 18 -3.36 4.71 -23.39
N VAL A 19 -4.31 4.20 -22.62
CA VAL A 19 -4.26 4.06 -21.18
C VAL A 19 -3.24 2.95 -20.95
N ASN A 20 -1.96 3.24 -21.16
CA ASN A 20 -0.90 2.29 -20.89
C ASN A 20 -0.90 2.12 -19.38
N ALA A 21 -1.31 0.94 -18.91
CA ALA A 21 -1.14 0.54 -17.53
C ALA A 21 0.35 0.74 -17.17
N GLN A 22 0.61 1.34 -16.00
CA GLN A 22 1.97 1.47 -15.54
C GLN A 22 2.51 0.07 -15.18
N VAL A 23 3.52 -0.38 -15.92
CA VAL A 23 4.12 -1.70 -15.69
C VAL A 23 5.36 -1.55 -14.82
N ILE A 24 5.28 -2.05 -13.58
CA ILE A 24 6.44 -2.20 -12.71
C ILE A 24 7.16 -3.47 -13.13
N ASN A 25 8.21 -3.32 -13.92
CA ASN A 25 8.93 -4.47 -14.52
C ASN A 25 10.09 -4.99 -13.66
N ASN A 26 10.48 -4.26 -12.62
CA ASN A 26 11.60 -4.58 -11.74
C ASN A 26 11.22 -4.30 -10.29
N GLU A 27 11.96 -4.88 -9.36
CA GLU A 27 11.91 -4.49 -7.96
C GLU A 27 12.31 -3.01 -7.79
N VAL A 28 11.52 -2.26 -7.01
CA VAL A 28 11.76 -0.85 -6.69
C VAL A 28 11.59 -0.62 -5.20
N GLN A 29 12.56 0.02 -4.57
CA GLN A 29 12.52 0.40 -3.16
C GLN A 29 12.12 1.86 -3.00
N PHE A 30 11.30 2.13 -2.00
CA PHE A 30 10.81 3.46 -1.66
C PHE A 30 11.10 3.74 -0.19
N LYS A 31 11.73 4.88 0.10
CA LYS A 31 11.97 5.36 1.45
C LYS A 31 11.07 6.57 1.74
N GLY A 32 10.44 6.56 2.91
CA GLY A 32 9.40 7.54 3.21
C GLY A 32 8.99 7.61 4.66
N SER A 33 7.82 8.19 4.87
CA SER A 33 7.18 8.33 6.17
C SER A 33 5.79 7.70 6.16
N ALA A 34 5.36 7.27 7.35
CA ALA A 34 4.00 6.91 7.63
C ALA A 34 3.34 7.92 8.56
N THR A 35 2.15 8.37 8.17
CA THR A 35 1.31 9.35 8.89
C THR A 35 -0.08 8.78 9.12
N ASN A 36 -0.89 9.46 9.93
CA ASN A 36 -2.25 9.02 10.25
C ASN A 36 -2.26 7.57 10.74
N VAL A 37 -1.32 7.25 11.63
CA VAL A 37 -1.10 5.88 12.09
C VAL A 37 -2.08 5.58 13.22
N TYR A 38 -2.93 4.57 13.05
CA TYR A 38 -3.88 4.10 14.06
C TYR A 38 -3.65 2.64 14.39
N MET A 39 -3.61 2.35 15.70
CA MET A 39 -3.37 1.02 16.25
C MET A 39 -4.45 0.71 17.28
N GLY A 40 -5.35 -0.22 16.96
CA GLY A 40 -6.54 -0.49 17.76
C GLY A 40 -7.48 0.71 17.87
N GLY A 41 -7.63 1.47 16.78
CA GLY A 41 -8.45 2.68 16.72
C GLY A 41 -7.89 3.90 17.46
N LYS A 42 -6.67 3.81 18.01
CA LYS A 42 -5.99 4.94 18.66
C LYS A 42 -4.88 5.47 17.78
N HIS A 43 -4.84 6.80 17.62
CA HIS A 43 -3.74 7.45 16.94
C HIS A 43 -2.43 7.19 17.69
N VAL A 44 -1.41 6.73 16.96
CA VAL A 44 -0.04 6.55 17.45
C VAL A 44 0.89 7.53 16.73
N ARG A 45 2.17 7.54 17.09
CA ARG A 45 3.10 8.50 16.52
C ARG A 45 3.39 8.17 15.05
N ASP A 46 3.40 9.21 14.22
CA ASP A 46 3.94 9.15 12.85
C ASP A 46 5.40 8.67 12.86
N MET A 47 5.80 8.00 11.78
CA MET A 47 7.11 7.38 11.67
C MET A 47 7.80 7.81 10.38
N ASN A 48 9.08 8.18 10.48
CA ASN A 48 9.91 8.50 9.32
C ASN A 48 10.89 7.35 9.07
N ASP A 49 11.58 7.42 7.93
CA ASP A 49 12.63 6.47 7.54
C ASP A 49 12.12 5.02 7.41
N LEU A 50 10.89 4.82 6.96
CA LEU A 50 10.37 3.52 6.58
C LEU A 50 10.75 3.18 5.15
N THR A 51 11.00 1.90 4.88
CA THR A 51 11.28 1.40 3.54
C THR A 51 10.29 0.31 3.16
N PHE A 52 9.67 0.50 2.00
CA PHE A 52 8.85 -0.49 1.34
C PHE A 52 9.40 -0.79 -0.05
N THR A 53 9.19 -2.02 -0.49
CA THR A 53 9.59 -2.51 -1.79
C THR A 53 8.35 -2.91 -2.56
N VAL A 54 8.30 -2.54 -3.83
CA VAL A 54 7.31 -3.05 -4.79
C VAL A 54 8.04 -3.88 -5.83
N ALA A 55 7.61 -5.12 -6.03
CA ALA A 55 8.19 -6.00 -7.04
C ALA A 55 7.10 -6.66 -7.89
N PRO A 56 7.38 -6.97 -9.18
CA PRO A 56 6.49 -7.77 -9.99
C PRO A 56 6.38 -9.20 -9.45
N THR A 57 5.25 -9.83 -9.72
CA THR A 57 4.99 -11.25 -9.45
C THR A 57 4.80 -12.02 -10.75
N GLU A 58 4.98 -13.33 -10.72
CA GLU A 58 4.94 -14.20 -11.92
C GLU A 58 3.60 -14.17 -12.66
N ASP A 59 2.50 -13.89 -11.95
CA ASP A 59 1.14 -13.79 -12.52
C ASP A 59 0.83 -12.38 -13.07
N GLY A 60 1.82 -11.49 -13.13
CA GLY A 60 1.71 -10.14 -13.69
C GLY A 60 1.17 -9.09 -12.72
N ARG A 61 0.98 -9.43 -11.44
CA ARG A 61 0.61 -8.49 -10.37
C ARG A 61 1.85 -7.86 -9.74
N CYS A 62 1.65 -6.94 -8.81
CA CYS A 62 2.72 -6.40 -7.96
C CYS A 62 2.58 -6.91 -6.53
N CYS A 63 3.69 -7.05 -5.81
CA CYS A 63 3.72 -7.32 -4.37
C CYS A 63 4.34 -6.14 -3.60
N LEU A 64 3.80 -5.86 -2.41
CA LEU A 64 4.35 -4.91 -1.45
C LEU A 64 5.05 -5.69 -0.33
N SER A 65 6.30 -5.33 -0.02
CA SER A 65 7.05 -5.89 1.09
C SER A 65 7.81 -4.81 1.88
N GLY A 66 8.15 -5.08 3.13
CA GLY A 66 8.82 -4.11 4.00
C GLY A 66 8.50 -4.34 5.48
N HIS A 67 9.04 -3.48 6.33
CA HIS A 67 8.76 -3.47 7.77
C HIS A 67 8.28 -2.09 8.20
N ALA A 68 7.30 -2.07 9.10
CA ALA A 68 6.80 -0.84 9.69
C ALA A 68 6.65 -0.99 11.20
N ALA A 69 7.55 -0.34 11.94
CA ALA A 69 7.59 -0.36 13.39
C ALA A 69 7.13 0.98 13.98
N PHE A 70 6.07 0.93 14.79
CA PHE A 70 5.43 2.10 15.38
C PHE A 70 5.47 2.04 16.90
N LEU A 71 5.88 3.16 17.51
CA LEU A 71 5.76 3.38 18.94
C LEU A 71 4.39 3.99 19.23
N ALA A 72 3.52 3.22 19.88
CA ALA A 72 2.36 3.81 20.53
C ALA A 72 2.80 4.60 21.76
N ALA A 73 2.07 5.67 22.10
CA ALA A 73 2.38 6.47 23.28
C ALA A 73 2.60 5.57 24.52
N GLY A 74 3.76 5.73 25.17
CA GLY A 74 4.17 4.91 26.31
C GLY A 74 5.04 3.71 25.93
N ILE A 75 4.63 2.51 26.34
CA ILE A 75 5.48 1.30 26.38
C ILE A 75 5.18 0.29 25.27
N THR A 76 4.16 0.56 24.44
CA THR A 76 3.67 -0.42 23.45
C THR A 76 4.29 -0.17 22.08
N TYR A 77 4.79 -1.23 21.47
CA TYR A 77 5.42 -1.25 20.15
C TYR A 77 4.62 -2.16 19.23
N HIS A 78 4.42 -1.72 18.00
CA HIS A 78 3.76 -2.47 16.94
C HIS A 78 4.76 -2.63 15.82
N ASP A 79 5.18 -3.85 15.53
CA ASP A 79 6.08 -4.17 14.43
C ASP A 79 5.33 -5.00 13.42
N MET A 80 5.15 -4.45 12.22
CA MET A 80 4.46 -5.10 11.13
C MET A 80 5.45 -5.53 10.06
N ASP A 81 5.38 -6.81 9.71
CA ASP A 81 6.23 -7.46 8.76
C ASP A 81 5.42 -7.86 7.52
N PHE A 82 5.74 -7.21 6.41
CA PHE A 82 5.21 -7.47 5.08
C PHE A 82 6.19 -8.27 4.21
N THR A 83 7.39 -8.60 4.72
CA THR A 83 8.46 -9.28 3.95
C THR A 83 8.17 -10.74 3.73
N LEU A 84 7.58 -11.40 4.71
CA LEU A 84 7.41 -12.84 4.68
C LEU A 84 6.25 -13.27 3.76
N LYS A 85 5.30 -12.38 3.40
CA LYS A 85 4.00 -12.78 2.83
C LYS A 85 3.33 -11.74 1.89
N ARG A 86 2.55 -12.29 0.94
CA ARG A 86 2.08 -11.72 -0.34
C ARG A 86 0.95 -10.68 -0.23
N VAL A 87 1.24 -9.45 0.21
CA VAL A 87 0.33 -8.33 -0.11
C VAL A 87 0.49 -8.02 -1.59
N VAL A 88 -0.46 -8.49 -2.40
CA VAL A 88 -0.45 -8.37 -3.85
C VAL A 88 -1.57 -7.47 -4.33
N PHE A 89 -1.30 -6.72 -5.39
CA PHE A 89 -2.23 -5.76 -5.97
C PHE A 89 -1.95 -5.59 -7.46
N ASP A 90 -2.93 -5.08 -8.17
CA ASP A 90 -2.80 -4.77 -9.59
C ASP A 90 -2.52 -3.28 -9.75
N VAL A 91 -1.66 -2.94 -10.72
CA VAL A 91 -1.39 -1.56 -11.16
C VAL A 91 -1.92 -1.43 -12.58
N LEU A 92 -3.24 -1.26 -12.70
CA LEU A 92 -3.93 -1.34 -13.99
C LEU A 92 -4.17 0.03 -14.63
N GLN A 93 -3.90 1.12 -13.92
CA GLN A 93 -4.22 2.47 -14.38
C GLN A 93 -2.96 3.27 -14.77
N PRO A 94 -3.04 4.22 -15.73
CA PRO A 94 -1.88 5.00 -16.18
C PRO A 94 -1.33 5.95 -15.11
N ASN A 95 -2.14 6.29 -14.11
CA ASN A 95 -1.74 7.08 -12.96
C ASN A 95 -1.08 6.23 -11.86
N GLY A 96 -0.87 4.93 -12.11
CA GLY A 96 -0.27 4.02 -11.14
C GLY A 96 -1.20 3.60 -9.99
N ALA A 97 -2.52 3.80 -10.11
CA ALA A 97 -3.44 3.49 -9.02
C ALA A 97 -3.44 1.99 -8.65
N ILE A 98 -3.33 1.73 -7.35
CA ILE A 98 -3.41 0.40 -6.74
C ILE A 98 -4.86 -0.08 -6.78
N SER A 99 -5.07 -1.33 -7.21
CA SER A 99 -6.39 -1.96 -7.26
C SER A 99 -6.32 -3.45 -6.92
N ASN A 100 -7.47 -4.05 -6.57
CA ASN A 100 -7.60 -5.49 -6.27
C ASN A 100 -6.59 -6.00 -5.22
N ALA A 101 -6.22 -5.13 -4.28
CA ALA A 101 -5.24 -5.50 -3.27
C ALA A 101 -5.78 -6.59 -2.34
N SER A 102 -4.95 -7.58 -2.05
CA SER A 102 -5.29 -8.71 -1.21
C SER A 102 -4.02 -9.30 -0.61
N GLY A 103 -4.12 -9.90 0.57
CA GLY A 103 -2.99 -10.58 1.17
C GLY A 103 -3.02 -10.50 2.67
N TYR A 104 -1.89 -10.88 3.26
CA TYR A 104 -1.71 -10.92 4.70
C TYR A 104 -0.29 -10.48 5.04
N ALA A 105 -0.16 -9.93 6.24
CA ALA A 105 1.10 -9.54 6.85
C ALA A 105 1.11 -10.04 8.30
N HIS A 106 2.26 -10.00 8.95
CA HIS A 106 2.39 -10.40 10.35
C HIS A 106 2.54 -9.17 11.23
N ILE A 107 1.95 -9.19 12.42
CA ILE A 107 2.18 -8.16 13.45
C ILE A 107 2.72 -8.78 14.73
N TYR A 108 3.71 -8.10 15.30
CA TYR A 108 4.15 -8.27 16.68
C TYR A 108 3.74 -7.04 17.48
N ILE A 109 2.99 -7.25 18.57
CA ILE A 109 2.74 -6.21 19.57
C ILE A 109 3.56 -6.55 20.80
N GLN A 110 4.42 -5.62 21.22
CA GLN A 110 5.33 -5.81 22.34
C GLN A 110 5.20 -4.70 23.37
N LEU A 111 5.35 -5.04 24.64
CA LEU A 111 5.55 -4.09 25.72
C LEU A 111 7.04 -3.95 26.01
N PHE A 112 7.54 -2.71 26.14
CA PHE A 112 8.94 -2.37 26.39
C PHE A 112 9.94 -2.98 25.39
N LYS A 113 9.50 -3.30 24.15
CA LYS A 113 10.24 -4.10 23.15
C LYS A 113 10.76 -5.45 23.68
N LYS A 114 10.15 -6.00 24.73
CA LYS A 114 10.62 -7.22 25.41
C LYS A 114 9.54 -8.28 25.54
N PHE A 115 8.34 -7.88 25.92
CA PHE A 115 7.25 -8.80 26.21
C PHE A 115 6.26 -8.81 25.05
N THR A 116 6.28 -9.87 24.25
CA THR A 116 5.31 -10.05 23.17
C THR A 116 3.93 -10.34 23.75
N VAL A 117 2.97 -9.46 23.46
CA VAL A 117 1.56 -9.61 23.86
C VAL A 117 0.68 -10.08 22.70
N LEU A 118 1.15 -9.93 21.46
CA LEU A 118 0.52 -10.49 20.27
C LEU A 118 1.60 -10.82 19.24
N SER A 119 1.47 -11.96 18.58
CA SER A 119 2.21 -12.34 17.38
C SER A 119 1.22 -13.08 16.50
N LYS A 120 0.81 -12.46 15.38
CA LYS A 120 -0.27 -12.99 14.57
C LYS A 120 -0.25 -12.46 13.13
N ASP A 121 -0.71 -13.30 12.22
CA ASP A 121 -1.06 -12.90 10.86
C ASP A 121 -2.37 -12.08 10.87
N PHE A 122 -2.42 -11.04 10.04
CA PHE A 122 -3.62 -10.27 9.77
C PHE A 122 -3.86 -10.18 8.26
N ASN A 123 -5.13 -10.13 7.88
CA ASN A 123 -5.50 -9.91 6.48
C ASN A 123 -5.55 -8.41 6.19
N VAL A 124 -4.96 -8.01 5.07
CA VAL A 124 -5.14 -6.65 4.54
C VAL A 124 -6.59 -6.56 4.06
N THR A 125 -7.33 -5.63 4.68
CA THR A 125 -8.74 -5.37 4.36
C THR A 125 -8.86 -4.38 3.21
N SER A 126 -7.97 -3.40 3.18
CA SER A 126 -7.86 -2.42 2.09
C SER A 126 -6.41 -1.98 1.92
N LEU A 127 -6.00 -1.78 0.67
CA LEU A 127 -4.78 -1.07 0.30
C LEU A 127 -5.10 -0.24 -0.93
N THR A 128 -5.06 1.08 -0.78
CA THR A 128 -5.41 2.05 -1.84
C THR A 128 -4.33 3.10 -1.96
N GLY A 129 -3.99 3.53 -3.16
CA GLY A 129 -2.93 4.51 -3.36
C GLY A 129 -2.39 4.46 -4.77
N ASN A 130 -1.16 4.92 -4.96
CA ASN A 130 -0.51 5.00 -6.26
C ASN A 130 0.93 4.53 -6.19
N VAL A 131 1.36 3.79 -7.20
CA VAL A 131 2.77 3.47 -7.44
C VAL A 131 3.16 4.09 -8.76
N THR A 132 4.11 5.02 -8.71
CA THR A 132 4.70 5.68 -9.87
C THR A 132 6.19 5.33 -9.96
N ASP A 133 6.86 5.72 -11.04
CA ASP A 133 8.29 5.44 -11.21
C ASP A 133 9.17 6.08 -10.13
N ASN A 134 8.67 7.15 -9.48
CA ASN A 134 9.41 7.94 -8.52
C ASN A 134 8.83 7.88 -7.10
N ASN A 135 7.53 7.60 -6.95
CA ASN A 135 6.83 7.67 -5.67
C ASN A 135 5.92 6.47 -5.44
N LEU A 136 5.82 6.10 -4.17
CA LEU A 136 4.84 5.18 -3.63
C LEU A 136 4.00 5.93 -2.60
N THR A 137 2.68 5.93 -2.79
CA THR A 137 1.72 6.33 -1.77
C THR A 137 0.73 5.21 -1.54
N PHE A 138 0.37 4.95 -0.29
CA PHE A 138 -0.74 4.07 0.02
C PHE A 138 -1.36 4.38 1.37
N HIS A 139 -2.67 4.14 1.48
CA HIS A 139 -3.38 3.92 2.71
C HIS A 139 -3.59 2.41 2.86
N ILE A 140 -3.30 1.87 4.03
CA ILE A 140 -3.59 0.47 4.36
C ILE A 140 -4.55 0.40 5.54
N GLU A 141 -5.50 -0.54 5.47
CA GLU A 141 -6.36 -0.91 6.58
C GLU A 141 -6.35 -2.44 6.75
N ALA A 142 -6.25 -2.89 8.00
CA ALA A 142 -6.34 -4.28 8.37
C ALA A 142 -7.08 -4.46 9.70
N ILE A 143 -7.73 -5.63 9.85
CA ILE A 143 -8.48 -5.97 11.06
C ILE A 143 -8.00 -7.32 11.59
N ILE A 144 -7.71 -7.39 12.89
CA ILE A 144 -7.48 -8.63 13.63
C ILE A 144 -8.77 -8.93 14.43
N PRO A 145 -9.70 -9.72 13.87
CA PRO A 145 -11.06 -9.80 14.38
C PRO A 145 -11.14 -10.40 15.79
N ASP A 146 -10.23 -11.30 16.14
CA ASP A 146 -10.23 -12.03 17.41
C ASP A 146 -9.26 -11.45 18.46
N TYR A 147 -8.69 -10.28 18.22
CA TYR A 147 -7.92 -9.54 19.20
C TYR A 147 -8.68 -8.28 19.65
N LYS A 148 -8.90 -8.13 20.96
CA LYS A 148 -9.57 -6.95 21.59
C LYS A 148 -10.91 -6.55 20.94
N GLY A 149 -11.69 -7.52 20.44
CA GLY A 149 -13.00 -7.26 19.85
C GLY A 149 -12.96 -6.65 18.44
N GLY A 150 -11.86 -6.84 17.71
CA GLY A 150 -11.67 -6.27 16.37
C GLY A 150 -10.60 -5.18 16.39
N TYR A 151 -9.34 -5.59 16.41
CA TYR A 151 -8.22 -4.66 16.46
C TYR A 151 -7.91 -4.12 15.06
N VAL A 152 -8.22 -2.85 14.84
CA VAL A 152 -8.02 -2.17 13.55
C VAL A 152 -6.64 -1.53 13.50
N ILE A 153 -5.94 -1.74 12.39
CA ILE A 153 -4.66 -1.13 12.05
C ILE A 153 -4.89 -0.29 10.79
N SER A 154 -4.42 0.95 10.79
CA SER A 154 -4.36 1.73 9.56
C SER A 154 -3.21 2.74 9.57
N PHE A 155 -2.68 3.05 8.40
CA PHE A 155 -1.74 4.16 8.21
C PHE A 155 -1.64 4.57 6.75
N ASP A 156 -1.22 5.81 6.54
CA ASP A 156 -0.82 6.31 5.23
C ASP A 156 0.69 6.25 5.12
N PHE A 157 1.21 5.83 3.97
CA PHE A 157 2.63 5.90 3.62
C PHE A 157 2.82 6.81 2.42
N THR A 158 3.87 7.61 2.45
CA THR A 158 4.38 8.36 1.29
C THR A 158 5.90 8.23 1.25
N GLY A 159 6.42 7.72 0.14
CA GLY A 159 7.86 7.54 -0.06
C GLY A 159 8.31 7.80 -1.48
N ASN A 160 9.59 8.14 -1.61
CA ASN A 160 10.26 8.35 -2.89
C ASN A 160 11.19 7.18 -3.17
N LYS A 161 11.39 6.87 -4.45
CA LYS A 161 12.31 5.83 -4.90
C LYS A 161 13.74 6.11 -4.43
N ILE A 162 14.47 5.06 -4.06
CA ILE A 162 15.89 5.08 -3.68
C ILE A 162 16.76 4.23 -4.60
#